data_AF-X1NBS7-F1
#
_entry.id   AF-X1NBS7-F1
#
_cell.length_a   1.000
_cell.length_b   1.000
_cell.length_c   1.000
_cell.angle_alpha   90.00
_cell.angle_beta   90.00
_cell.angle_gamma   90.00
#
_symmetry.space_group_name_H-M   'P 1'
#
loop_
_entity.id
_entity.type
_entity.pdbx_description
1 polymer ?
#
loop_
_entity_poly.entity_id
_entity_poly.type
_entity_poly.pdbx_seq_one_letter_code
_entity_poly.pdbx_strand_id
1 'polypeptide(L)' 'MASEKELIAAIKKTLIEISHNNSTWRLLRGRESLSAEEVIGKLDNDKKFRKFVLAHYLELAVLIENRGREKLFGEEK' A
#
# COMPACT_ATOMS: atom_id res chain seq x y z
N MET A 1 13.92 -12.75 -2.46
CA MET A 1 13.08 -11.69 -1.86
C MET A 1 13.10 -10.49 -2.79
N ALA A 2 11.95 -9.89 -3.09
CA ALA A 2 11.93 -8.65 -3.86
C ALA A 2 12.77 -7.60 -3.14
N SER A 3 13.63 -6.90 -3.87
CA SER A 3 14.38 -5.77 -3.34
C SER A 3 13.42 -4.64 -2.96
N GLU A 4 13.82 -3.80 -1.99
CA GLU A 4 13.06 -2.61 -1.60
C GLU A 4 12.70 -1.74 -2.83
N LYS A 5 13.62 -1.67 -3.80
CA LYS A 5 13.44 -0.95 -5.06
C LYS A 5 12.30 -1.52 -5.91
N GLU A 6 12.19 -2.84 -6.03
CA GLU A 6 11.12 -3.49 -6.79
C GLU A 6 9.76 -3.29 -6.11
N LEU A 7 9.71 -3.37 -4.78
CA LEU A 7 8.48 -3.12 -4.02
C LEU A 7 8.01 -1.66 -4.21
N ILE A 8 8.91 -0.69 -4.14
CA ILE A 8 8.56 0.72 -4.37
C ILE A 8 8.08 0.94 -5.80
N ALA A 9 8.74 0.33 -6.79
CA ALA A 9 8.32 0.43 -8.19
C ALA A 9 6.91 -0.13 -8.39
N ALA A 10 6.60 -1.29 -7.80
CA ALA A 10 5.28 -1.89 -7.84
C ALA A 10 4.23 -0.98 -7.17
N ILE A 11 4.52 -0.46 -5.98
CA ILE A 11 3.63 0.44 -5.25
C ILE A 11 3.32 1.69 -6.08
N LYS A 12 4.34 2.32 -6.67
CA LYS A 12 4.14 3.51 -7.50
C LYS A 12 3.30 3.21 -8.74
N LYS A 13 3.54 2.09 -9.41
CA LYS A 13 2.73 1.68 -10.57
C LYS A 13 1.25 1.57 -10.19
N THR A 14 0.95 0.89 -9.08
CA THR A 14 -0.43 0.77 -8.59
C THR A 14 -1.03 2.12 -8.20
N LEU A 15 -0.26 2.99 -7.55
CA LEU A 15 -0.75 4.33 -7.18
C LEU A 15 -1.03 5.21 -8.40
N ILE A 16 -0.27 5.09 -9.49
CA ILE A 16 -0.55 5.77 -10.76
C ILE A 16 -1.87 5.26 -11.36
N GLU A 17 -2.11 3.95 -11.36
CA GLU A 17 -3.37 3.38 -11.83
C GLU A 17 -4.56 3.84 -10.98
N ILE A 18 -4.40 3.89 -9.66
CA ILE A 18 -5.41 4.41 -8.74
C ILE A 18 -5.67 5.89 -9.00
N SER A 19 -4.64 6.70 -9.22
CA SER A 19 -4.80 8.14 -9.40
C SER A 19 -5.61 8.48 -10.64
N HIS A 20 -5.45 7.70 -11.72
CA HIS A 20 -6.25 7.83 -12.93
C HIS A 20 -7.71 7.39 -12.74
N ASN A 21 -7.94 6.33 -11.96
CA ASN A 21 -9.28 5.71 -11.84
C ASN A 21 -10.09 6.24 -10.65
N ASN A 22 -9.44 6.80 -9.64
CA ASN A 22 -10.05 7.26 -8.41
C ASN A 22 -9.28 8.46 -7.81
N SER A 23 -9.61 9.65 -8.27
CA SER A 23 -9.03 10.92 -7.78
C SER A 23 -9.36 11.23 -6.31
N THR A 24 -10.32 10.52 -5.71
CA THR A 24 -10.72 10.68 -4.31
C THR A 24 -9.98 9.74 -3.36
N TRP A 25 -9.20 8.79 -3.88
CA TRP A 25 -8.40 7.89 -3.03
C TRP A 25 -7.43 8.67 -2.16
N ARG A 26 -7.31 8.28 -0.88
CA ARG A 26 -6.39 8.91 0.08
C ARG A 26 -5.68 7.87 0.93
N LEU A 27 -4.38 8.08 1.15
CA LEU A 27 -3.65 7.42 2.24
C LEU A 27 -3.81 8.25 3.52
N LEU A 28 -4.44 7.67 4.53
CA LEU A 28 -4.58 8.31 5.84
C LEU A 28 -3.39 7.91 6.73
N ARG A 29 -2.69 8.92 7.25
CA ARG A 29 -1.56 8.75 8.18
C ARG A 29 -1.67 9.76 9.32
N GLY A 30 -2.27 9.33 10.42
CA GLY A 30 -2.55 10.22 11.54
C GLY A 30 -3.49 11.34 11.10
N ARG A 31 -2.98 12.58 11.05
CA ARG A 31 -3.72 13.77 10.55
C ARG A 31 -3.44 14.10 9.09
N GLU A 32 -2.49 13.41 8.45
CA GLU A 32 -2.21 13.58 7.02
C GLU A 32 -3.21 12.74 6.21
N SER A 33 -3.73 13.33 5.13
CA SER A 33 -4.53 12.65 4.11
C SER A 33 -3.88 12.94 2.76
N LEU A 34 -3.15 11.97 2.23
CA LEU A 34 -2.31 12.15 1.03
C LEU A 34 -3.00 11.57 -0.20
N SER A 35 -2.98 12.31 -1.31
CA SER A 35 -3.34 11.78 -2.64
C SER A 35 -2.33 10.74 -3.12
N ALA A 36 -2.69 9.98 -4.15
CA ALA A 36 -1.78 9.01 -4.75
C ALA A 36 -0.48 9.66 -5.27
N GLU A 37 -0.57 10.84 -5.91
CA GLU A 37 0.56 11.62 -6.39
C GLU A 37 1.46 12.10 -5.25
N GLU A 38 0.86 12.57 -4.15
CA GLU A 38 1.61 13.01 -2.97
C GLU A 38 2.39 11.85 -2.33
N VAL A 39 1.77 10.66 -2.27
CA VAL A 39 2.45 9.44 -1.79
C VAL A 39 3.62 9.10 -2.71
N ILE A 40 3.43 9.12 -4.03
CA ILE A 40 4.51 8.85 -5.01
C ILE A 40 5.68 9.81 -4.81
N GLY A 41 5.42 11.11 -4.69
CA GLY A 41 6.45 12.12 -4.48
C GLY A 41 7.22 11.94 -3.17
N LYS A 42 6.53 11.56 -2.08
CA LYS A 42 7.17 11.30 -0.78
C LYS A 42 7.98 10.00 -0.77
N LEU A 43 7.59 8.98 -1.54
CA LEU A 43 8.34 7.73 -1.64
C LEU A 43 9.77 7.95 -2.14
N ASP A 44 9.99 8.90 -3.06
CA ASP A 44 11.33 9.21 -3.58
C ASP A 44 12.20 9.99 -2.59
N ASN A 45 11.60 10.91 -1.86
CA ASN A 45 12.33 11.94 -1.14
C ASN A 45 12.41 11.72 0.38
N ASP A 46 11.52 10.89 0.95
CA ASP A 46 11.45 10.65 2.40
C ASP A 46 11.66 9.18 2.74
N LYS A 47 12.85 8.87 3.27
CA LYS A 47 13.23 7.52 3.71
C LYS A 47 12.37 7.00 4.86
N LYS A 48 11.92 7.85 5.80
CA LYS A 48 11.07 7.43 6.92
C LYS A 48 9.67 7.10 6.41
N PHE A 49 9.14 7.94 5.54
CA PHE A 49 7.85 7.70 4.89
C PHE A 49 7.87 6.41 4.05
N ARG A 50 8.92 6.20 3.27
CA ARG A 50 9.12 4.97 2.49
C ARG A 50 9.08 3.71 3.35
N LYS A 51 9.82 3.68 4.46
CA LYS A 51 9.79 2.55 5.41
C LYS A 51 8.38 2.32 5.97
N PHE A 52 7.69 3.39 6.33
CA PHE A 52 6.31 3.32 6.82
C PHE A 52 5.36 2.71 5.78
N VAL A 53 5.39 3.20 4.54
CA VAL A 53 4.50 2.70 3.47
C VAL A 53 4.77 1.23 3.18
N LEU A 54 6.05 0.84 3.09
CA LEU A 54 6.42 -0.55 2.84
C LEU A 54 5.92 -1.49 3.95
N ALA A 55 6.15 -1.13 5.22
CA ALA A 55 5.65 -1.93 6.34
C ALA A 55 4.12 -2.02 6.32
N HIS A 56 3.44 -0.87 6.17
CA HIS A 56 1.99 -0.81 6.19
C HIS A 56 1.34 -1.62 5.06
N TYR A 57 1.85 -1.52 3.83
CA TYR A 57 1.28 -2.25 2.70
C TYR A 57 1.58 -3.76 2.75
N LEU A 58 2.73 -4.16 3.29
CA LEU A 58 3.01 -5.58 3.55
C LEU A 58 2.07 -6.16 4.62
N GLU A 59 1.85 -5.44 5.72
CA GLU A 59 0.88 -5.85 6.75
C GLU A 59 -0.53 -5.99 6.16
N LEU A 60 -0.97 -5.01 5.37
CA LEU A 60 -2.27 -5.07 4.69
C LEU A 60 -2.39 -6.28 3.76
N ALA A 61 -1.34 -6.60 2.99
CA ALA A 61 -1.33 -7.76 2.10
C ALA A 61 -1.51 -9.06 2.89
N VAL A 62 -0.78 -9.23 4.00
CA VAL A 62 -0.90 -10.41 4.87
C VAL A 62 -2.31 -10.51 5.47
N LEU A 63 -2.89 -9.39 5.91
CA LEU A 63 -4.26 -9.37 6.45
C LEU A 63 -5.30 -9.74 5.39
N ILE A 64 -5.15 -9.25 4.14
CA ILE A 64 -6.03 -9.60 3.03
C ILE A 64 -5.93 -11.10 2.71
N GLU A 65 -4.72 -11.64 2.63
CA GLU A 65 -4.51 -13.08 2.42
C GLU A 65 -5.12 -13.92 3.55
N ASN A 66 -4.92 -13.51 4.82
CA ASN A 66 -5.50 -14.21 5.97
C ASN A 66 -7.03 -14.22 5.90
N ARG A 67 -7.65 -13.05 5.64
CA ARG A 67 -9.11 -12.95 5.49
C ARG A 67 -9.61 -13.79 4.30
N GLY A 68 -8.85 -13.83 3.21
CA GLY A 68 -9.16 -14.67 2.05
C GLY A 68 -9.14 -16.16 2.43
N ARG A 69 -8.14 -16.61 3.18
CA ARG A 69 -8.06 -17.98 3.69
C ARG A 69 -9.18 -18.31 4.66
N GLU A 70 -9.48 -17.45 5.62
CA GLU A 70 -10.62 -17.63 6.54
C GLU A 70 -11.94 -17.75 5.78
N LYS A 71 -12.14 -16.97 4.72
CA LYS A 71 -13.35 -17.08 3.89
C LYS A 71 -13.43 -18.39 3.10
N LEU A 72 -12.29 -18.91 2.65
CA LEU A 72 -12.24 -20.12 1.81
C LEU A 72 -12.20 -21.42 2.61
N PHE A 73 -11.63 -21.37 3.83
CA PHE A 73 -11.30 -22.56 4.63
C PHE A 73 -11.80 -22.47 6.08
N GLY A 74 -12.41 -21.35 6.48
CA GLY A 74 -12.90 -21.11 7.85
C GLY A 74 -14.35 -21.49 8.11
N GLU A 75 -15.04 -22.12 7.15
CA GLU A 75 -16.36 -22.75 7.35
C GLU A 75 -16.25 -24.18 7.95
N GLU A 76 -15.14 -24.52 8.62
CA GLU A 76 -15.09 -25.70 9.49
C GLU A 76 -15.20 -25.28 10.97
N LYS A 77 -16.43 -25.07 11.42
CA LYS A 77 -16.85 -25.28 12.81
C LYS A 77 -18.28 -25.80 12.89
#